data_AF-A0AAP4UD48-F1
#
_entry.id   AF-A0AAP4UD48-F1
#
_cell.length_a   1.000
_cell.length_b   1.000
_cell.length_c   1.000
_cell.angle_alpha   90.00
_cell.angle_beta   90.00
_cell.angle_gamma   90.00
#
_symmetry.space_group_name_H-M   'P 1'
#
loop_
_entity.id
_entity.type
_entity.pdbx_description
1 polymer ?
#
loop_
_entity_poly.entity_id
_entity_poly.type
_entity_poly.pdbx_seq_one_letter_code
_entity_poly.pdbx_strand_id
1 'polypeptide(L)' 'MKQGRNEPCSCNCGNKYKRCRMNSISKQHASMLDDIEQVAAMNPNLSLE' A
#
# COMPACT_ATOMS: atom_id res chain seq x y z
N MET A 1 3.63 -13.45 -16.70
CA MET A 1 3.68 -12.10 -17.29
C MET A 1 3.12 -11.10 -16.28
N LYS A 2 3.74 -9.93 -16.11
CA LYS A 2 3.18 -8.88 -15.22
C LYS A 2 2.02 -8.18 -15.96
N GLN A 3 0.87 -8.07 -15.30
CA GLN A 3 -0.28 -7.32 -15.83
C GLN A 3 0.13 -5.89 -16.20
N GLY A 4 -0.22 -5.47 -17.41
CA GLY A 4 0.09 -4.14 -17.91
C GLY A 4 -0.62 -3.05 -17.13
N ARG A 5 0.09 -1.94 -16.85
CA ARG A 5 -0.44 -0.82 -16.04
C ARG A 5 -1.78 -0.24 -16.57
N ASN A 6 -2.01 -0.30 -17.87
CA ASN A 6 -3.22 0.23 -18.50
C ASN A 6 -4.31 -0.83 -18.71
N GLU A 7 -4.05 -2.11 -18.42
CA GLU A 7 -5.03 -3.18 -18.55
C GLU A 7 -6.12 -3.09 -17.48
N PRO A 8 -7.33 -3.62 -17.72
CA PRO A 8 -8.37 -3.73 -16.70
C PRO A 8 -7.88 -4.49 -15.48
N CYS A 9 -8.14 -4.00 -14.26
CA CYS A 9 -7.81 -4.72 -13.04
C CYS A 9 -8.63 -6.01 -12.93
N SER A 10 -7.98 -7.11 -12.56
CA SER A 10 -8.62 -8.42 -12.30
C SER A 10 -9.51 -8.43 -11.05
N CYS A 11 -9.45 -7.38 -10.24
CA CYS A 11 -10.21 -7.21 -9.02
C CYS A 11 -11.67 -6.74 -9.25
N ASN A 12 -12.16 -6.75 -10.49
CA ASN A 12 -13.52 -6.33 -10.89
C ASN A 12 -13.94 -4.91 -10.49
N CYS A 13 -13.02 -4.05 -10.06
CA CYS A 13 -13.33 -2.68 -9.67
C CYS A 13 -13.63 -1.71 -10.84
N GLY A 14 -13.66 -2.20 -12.08
CA GLY A 14 -13.86 -1.39 -13.29
C GLY A 14 -12.71 -0.45 -13.67
N ASN A 15 -11.65 -0.37 -12.86
CA ASN A 15 -10.51 0.52 -13.10
C ASN A 15 -9.34 -0.19 -13.79
N LYS A 16 -8.47 0.60 -14.44
CA LYS A 16 -7.16 0.14 -14.93
C LYS A 16 -6.27 -0.29 -13.76
N TYR A 17 -5.39 -1.26 -13.97
CA TYR A 17 -4.47 -1.79 -12.95
C TYR A 17 -3.69 -0.70 -12.21
N LYS A 18 -3.18 0.33 -12.94
CA LYS A 18 -2.48 1.46 -12.33
C LYS A 18 -3.34 2.33 -11.39
N ARG A 19 -4.66 2.40 -11.62
CA ARG A 19 -5.59 3.18 -10.80
C ARG A 19 -6.14 2.40 -9.63
N CYS A 20 -6.14 1.07 -9.71
CA CYS A 20 -6.54 0.21 -8.61
C CYS A 20 -5.34 -0.17 -7.75
N ARG A 21 -4.47 -1.07 -8.23
CA ARG A 21 -3.47 -1.73 -7.39
C ARG A 21 -2.27 -0.84 -7.09
N MET A 22 -1.81 -0.04 -8.05
CA MET A 22 -0.70 0.88 -7.77
C MET A 22 -1.14 2.05 -6.88
N ASN A 23 -2.34 2.58 -7.10
CA ASN A 23 -2.90 3.60 -6.22
C ASN A 23 -3.13 3.05 -4.80
N SER A 24 -3.60 1.80 -4.67
CA SER A 24 -3.76 1.17 -3.37
C SER A 24 -2.41 0.91 -2.70
N ILE A 25 -1.38 0.49 -3.43
CA ILE A 25 -0.02 0.32 -2.87
C ILE A 25 0.51 1.64 -2.32
N SER A 26 0.37 2.75 -3.07
CA SER A 26 0.76 4.07 -2.57
C SER A 26 0.00 4.47 -1.29
N LYS A 27 -1.30 4.15 -1.21
CA LYS A 27 -2.10 4.38 0.01
C LYS A 27 -1.69 3.46 1.17
N GLN A 28 -1.40 2.18 0.89
CA GLN A 28 -0.97 1.21 1.88
C GLN A 28 0.36 1.60 2.50
N HIS A 29 1.33 2.07 1.71
CA HIS A 29 2.59 2.57 2.25
C HIS A 29 2.40 3.77 3.18
N ALA A 30 1.51 4.70 2.84
CA ALA A 30 1.21 5.82 3.72
C ALA A 30 0.57 5.36 5.04
N SER A 31 -0.38 4.41 4.98
CA SER A 31 -1.01 3.82 6.17
C SER A 31 -0.02 3.06 7.04
N MET A 32 0.87 2.26 6.43
CA MET A 32 1.87 1.48 7.16
C MET A 32 2.86 2.37 7.90
N LEU A 33 3.24 3.51 7.32
CA LEU A 33 4.11 4.47 7.99
C LEU A 33 3.44 5.11 9.21
N ASP A 34 2.15 5.46 9.09
CA ASP A 34 1.35 5.97 10.22
C ASP A 34 1.20 4.91 11.32
N ASP A 35 0.94 3.65 10.94
CA ASP A 35 0.86 2.53 11.88
C ASP A 35 2.20 2.29 12.59
N ILE A 36 3.33 2.37 11.87
CA ILE A 36 4.68 2.23 12.45
C ILE A 36 4.98 3.39 13.40
N GLU A 37 4.63 4.63 13.02
CA GLU A 37 4.80 5.80 13.87
C GLU A 37 3.99 5.68 15.16
N GLN A 38 2.73 5.25 15.06
CA GLN A 38 1.87 5.00 16.22
C GLN A 38 2.46 3.91 17.12
N VAL A 39 2.92 2.79 16.55
CA VAL A 39 3.53 1.69 17.30
C VAL A 39 4.83 2.14 17.97
N ALA A 40 5.67 2.93 17.30
CA ALA A 40 6.90 3.48 17.86
C ALA A 40 6.62 4.50 18.98
N ALA A 41 5.58 5.34 18.84
CA ALA A 41 5.15 6.26 19.88
C ALA A 41 4.62 5.53 21.11
N MET A 42 3.91 4.41 20.93
CA MET A 42 3.40 3.57 22.02
C MET A 42 4.47 2.65 22.63
N ASN A 43 5.56 2.37 21.90
CA ASN A 43 6.68 1.55 22.35
C ASN A 43 8.01 2.29 22.18
N PRO A 44 8.38 3.18 23.12
CA PRO A 44 9.58 4.00 23.02
C PRO A 44 10.91 3.22 23.06
N ASN A 45 10.86 1.91 23.38
CA ASN A 45 12.02 1.02 23.37
C ASN A 45 12.05 0.10 22.13
N LEU A 46 11.20 0.34 21.13
CA LEU A 46 11.19 -0.44 19.90
C LEU A 46 12.46 -0.12 19.09
N SER A 47 13.41 -1.05 19.06
CA SER A 47 14.59 -1.00 18.20
C SER A 47 14.41 -2.00 17.06
N LEU A 48 14.53 -1.54 15.82
CA LEU A 48 14.50 -2.38 14.61
C LEU A 48 15.94 -2.84 14.28
N GLU A 49 16.51 -3.69 15.12
CA GLU A 49 17.78 -4.39 14.80
C GLU A 49 17.54 -5.59 13.86
#